data_AF-A2GD65-F1
#
_entry.id   AF-A2GD65-F1
#
_cell.length_a   1.000
_cell.length_b   1.000
_cell.length_c   1.000
_cell.angle_alpha   90.00
_cell.angle_beta   90.00
_cell.angle_gamma   90.00
#
_symmetry.space_group_name_H-M   'P 1'
#
loop_
_entity.id
_entity.type
_entity.pdbx_description
1 polymer ?
#
loop_
_entity_poly.entity_id
_entity_poly.type
_entity_poly.pdbx_seq_one_letter_code
_entity_poly.pdbx_strand_id
1 'polypeptide(L)'
;MKSKKQVISREDLIKQSQDVLKQKGVENHSKAQYANEISKILIKNNNHIFFQQQPNVTAPKNKAWDEAFLIVLSYLKQLKLDYTVECLNREMESCKVPVPAGKPKLNISNFNSKTAKQTKNFQTRVQEFMAEMDNNPQQEDGDFEEIQESSDVVEEIHEQVPDIRGHSDSDKFEFSASSDDMEIEIENKPMPPPQQKNPPSPRKSNFDVNSSDFSLTDPFAGSGSFG
;
A
#
# COMPACT_ATOMS: atom_id res chain seq x y z
N MET A 1 0.09 26.88 -40.69
CA MET A 1 -1.21 26.82 -39.97
C MET A 1 -1.00 27.42 -38.58
N LYS A 2 -1.68 28.52 -38.24
CA LYS A 2 -1.54 29.16 -36.91
C LYS A 2 -2.49 28.45 -35.93
N SER A 3 -1.97 27.80 -34.89
CA SER A 3 -2.80 27.24 -33.82
C SER A 3 -3.45 28.37 -33.04
N LYS A 4 -4.79 28.41 -32.99
CA LYS A 4 -5.51 29.34 -32.11
C LYS A 4 -5.14 28.98 -30.65
N LYS A 5 -4.61 29.95 -29.90
CA LYS A 5 -4.48 29.83 -28.44
C LYS A 5 -5.89 29.72 -27.86
N GLN A 6 -6.21 28.60 -27.23
CA GLN A 6 -7.40 28.49 -26.39
C GLN A 6 -7.10 29.17 -25.06
N VAL A 7 -7.94 30.13 -24.69
CA VAL A 7 -7.94 30.73 -23.35
C VAL A 7 -8.90 29.89 -22.51
N ILE A 8 -8.37 29.18 -21.53
CA ILE A 8 -9.14 28.36 -20.56
C ILE A 8 -9.31 29.22 -19.30
N SER A 9 -10.49 29.21 -18.70
CA SER A 9 -10.73 29.89 -17.41
C SER A 9 -9.89 29.26 -16.30
N ARG A 10 -9.61 30.01 -15.24
CA ARG A 10 -8.83 29.48 -14.10
C ARG A 10 -9.57 28.32 -13.43
N GLU A 11 -10.88 28.45 -13.29
CA GLU A 11 -11.76 27.47 -12.66
C GLU A 11 -11.77 26.15 -13.45
N ASP A 12 -11.87 26.23 -14.79
CA ASP A 12 -11.83 25.05 -15.65
C ASP A 12 -10.46 24.36 -15.61
N LEU A 13 -9.38 25.13 -15.52
CA LEU A 13 -8.03 24.58 -15.41
C LEU A 13 -7.84 23.83 -14.08
N ILE A 14 -8.34 24.39 -12.97
CA ILE A 14 -8.30 23.73 -11.65
C ILE A 14 -9.09 22.42 -11.72
N LYS A 15 -10.32 22.44 -12.24
CA LYS A 15 -11.16 21.25 -12.35
C LYS A 15 -10.50 20.17 -13.21
N GLN A 16 -10.00 20.53 -14.40
CA GLN A 16 -9.27 19.59 -15.26
C GLN A 16 -8.03 19.02 -14.57
N SER A 17 -7.28 19.85 -13.82
CA SER A 17 -6.12 19.37 -13.09
C SER A 17 -6.50 18.34 -12.02
N GLN A 18 -7.58 18.59 -11.26
CA GLN A 18 -8.08 17.66 -10.24
C GLN A 18 -8.55 16.34 -10.87
N ASP A 19 -9.30 16.40 -11.98
CA ASP A 19 -9.76 15.22 -12.71
C ASP A 19 -8.57 14.38 -13.21
N VAL A 20 -7.53 15.02 -13.73
CA VAL A 20 -6.31 14.34 -14.17
C VAL A 20 -5.58 13.71 -12.97
N LEU A 21 -5.41 14.41 -11.86
CA LEU A 21 -4.76 13.87 -10.67
C LEU A 21 -5.53 12.66 -10.10
N LYS A 22 -6.87 12.76 -10.07
CA LYS A 22 -7.76 11.67 -9.67
C LYS A 22 -7.64 10.47 -10.61
N GLN A 23 -7.66 10.70 -11.92
CA GLN A 23 -7.49 9.65 -12.93
C GLN A 23 -6.11 8.98 -12.86
N LYS A 24 -5.07 9.74 -12.51
CA LYS A 24 -3.71 9.22 -12.30
C LYS A 24 -3.54 8.50 -10.96
N GLY A 25 -4.56 8.49 -10.10
CA GLY A 25 -4.54 7.78 -8.82
C GLY A 25 -3.65 8.42 -7.78
N VAL A 26 -3.43 9.75 -7.85
CA VAL A 26 -2.58 10.47 -6.88
C VAL A 26 -3.10 10.30 -5.46
N GLU A 27 -4.42 10.34 -5.27
CA GLU A 27 -5.03 10.09 -3.95
C GLU A 27 -4.68 8.71 -3.39
N ASN A 28 -4.73 7.67 -4.23
CA ASN A 28 -4.39 6.31 -3.81
C ASN A 28 -2.91 6.20 -3.43
N HIS A 29 -2.03 6.88 -4.17
CA HIS A 29 -0.62 6.95 -3.85
C HIS A 29 -0.38 7.63 -2.50
N SER A 30 -0.99 8.79 -2.26
CA SER A 30 -0.88 9.53 -0.99
C SER A 30 -1.43 8.71 0.18
N LYS A 31 -2.56 8.01 0.01
CA LYS A 31 -3.12 7.10 1.03
C LYS A 31 -2.16 5.95 1.34
N ALA A 32 -1.56 5.33 0.32
CA ALA A 32 -0.59 4.25 0.52
C ALA A 32 0.66 4.75 1.25
N GLN A 33 1.15 5.95 0.92
CA GLN A 33 2.26 6.57 1.62
C GLN A 33 1.91 6.85 3.09
N TYR A 34 0.74 7.43 3.35
CA TYR A 34 0.26 7.67 4.71
C TYR A 34 0.16 6.38 5.53
N ALA A 35 -0.39 5.31 4.96
CA ALA A 35 -0.45 4.00 5.60
C ALA A 35 0.94 3.44 5.91
N ASN A 36 1.92 3.61 5.01
CA ASN A 36 3.30 3.21 5.27
C ASN A 36 3.91 4.01 6.43
N GLU A 37 3.70 5.33 6.50
CA GLU A 37 4.19 6.14 7.62
C GLU A 37 3.53 5.77 8.95
N ILE A 38 2.21 5.51 8.95
CA ILE A 38 1.52 4.96 10.12
C ILE A 38 2.15 3.64 10.54
N SER A 39 2.40 2.72 9.59
CA SER A 39 3.00 1.42 9.91
C SER A 39 4.35 1.56 10.61
N LYS A 40 5.17 2.56 10.24
CA LYS A 40 6.46 2.86 10.89
C LYS A 40 6.27 3.30 12.33
N ILE A 41 5.22 4.06 12.61
CA ILE A 41 4.94 4.60 13.93
C ILE A 41 4.29 3.54 14.82
N LEU A 42 3.41 2.71 14.27
CA LEU A 42 2.71 1.68 15.03
C LEU A 42 3.63 0.51 15.35
N ILE A 43 4.31 -0.05 14.35
CA ILE A 43 5.02 -1.31 14.51
C ILE A 43 6.20 -1.14 15.48
N LYS A 44 6.20 -1.95 16.57
CA LYS A 44 7.18 -1.90 17.68
C LYS A 44 7.08 -0.65 18.55
N ASN A 45 5.94 0.04 18.53
CA ASN A 45 5.67 1.10 19.49
C ASN A 45 5.24 0.53 20.83
N ASN A 46 5.95 0.90 21.89
CA ASN A 46 5.64 0.45 23.25
C ASN A 46 4.56 1.29 23.94
N ASN A 47 4.01 2.30 23.26
CA ASN A 47 2.93 3.08 23.83
C ASN A 47 1.64 2.25 23.91
N HIS A 48 1.09 2.14 25.13
CA HIS A 48 -0.11 1.38 25.45
C HIS A 48 -1.33 1.73 24.58
N ILE A 49 -1.44 2.99 24.13
CA ILE A 49 -2.54 3.44 23.26
C ILE A 49 -2.56 2.70 21.91
N PHE A 50 -1.40 2.21 21.44
CA PHE A 50 -1.26 1.52 20.16
C PHE A 50 -1.21 -0.01 20.30
N PHE A 51 -1.42 -0.56 21.50
CA PHE A 51 -1.27 -2.00 21.74
C PHE A 51 -2.24 -2.84 20.90
N GLN A 52 -3.49 -2.39 20.80
CA GLN A 52 -4.52 -3.05 19.98
C GLN A 52 -4.31 -2.89 18.47
N GLN A 53 -3.47 -1.93 18.06
CA GLN A 53 -3.15 -1.66 16.66
C GLN A 53 -1.86 -2.34 16.20
N GLN A 54 -1.18 -3.08 17.08
CA GLN A 54 0.00 -3.85 16.71
C GLN A 54 -0.40 -5.01 15.78
N PRO A 55 0.36 -5.26 14.72
CA PRO A 55 0.15 -6.44 13.90
C PRO A 55 0.40 -7.70 14.73
N ASN A 56 -0.51 -8.67 14.63
CA ASN A 56 -0.34 -10.01 15.19
C ASN A 56 -0.35 -11.03 14.04
N VAL A 57 0.79 -11.12 13.35
CA VAL A 57 0.94 -12.03 12.21
C VAL A 57 1.42 -13.39 12.71
N THR A 58 0.63 -14.42 12.43
CA THR A 58 1.03 -15.82 12.64
C THR A 58 1.11 -16.52 11.30
N ALA A 59 2.24 -17.17 11.02
CA ALA A 59 2.41 -17.96 9.80
C ALA A 59 2.40 -19.46 10.11
N PRO A 60 1.56 -20.25 9.42
CA PRO A 60 1.63 -21.70 9.47
C PRO A 60 2.99 -22.19 8.96
N LYS A 61 3.59 -23.17 9.66
CA LYS A 61 4.83 -23.84 9.23
C LYS A 61 4.54 -24.87 8.12
N ASN A 62 3.97 -24.43 7.00
CA ASN A 62 3.64 -25.29 5.87
C ASN A 62 4.25 -24.72 4.58
N LYS A 63 4.91 -25.59 3.79
CA LYS A 63 5.47 -25.25 2.48
C LYS A 63 4.44 -24.61 1.53
N ALA A 64 3.17 -24.98 1.64
CA ALA A 64 2.11 -24.39 0.84
C ALA A 64 1.89 -22.90 1.17
N TRP A 65 2.04 -22.52 2.45
CA TRP A 65 1.96 -21.13 2.88
C TRP A 65 3.13 -20.31 2.35
N ASP A 66 4.36 -20.84 2.47
CA ASP A 66 5.57 -20.18 1.97
C ASP A 66 5.48 -19.90 0.46
N GLU A 67 5.01 -20.89 -0.29
CA GLU A 67 4.83 -20.77 -1.74
C GLU A 67 3.73 -19.74 -2.09
N ALA A 68 2.59 -19.77 -1.40
CA ALA A 68 1.52 -18.80 -1.60
C ALA A 68 1.97 -17.37 -1.28
N PHE A 69 2.72 -17.20 -0.19
CA PHE A 69 3.28 -15.91 0.20
C PHE A 69 4.29 -15.38 -0.82
N LEU A 70 5.18 -16.25 -1.33
CA LEU A 70 6.11 -15.89 -2.41
C LEU A 70 5.40 -15.47 -3.70
N ILE A 71 4.28 -16.11 -4.05
CA ILE A 71 3.45 -15.73 -5.21
C ILE A 71 2.89 -14.32 -5.01
N VAL A 72 2.28 -14.03 -3.85
CA VAL A 72 1.72 -12.71 -3.54
C VAL A 72 2.82 -11.64 -3.56
N LEU A 73 3.95 -11.89 -2.89
CA LEU A 73 5.08 -10.95 -2.90
C LEU A 73 5.62 -10.70 -4.31
N SER A 74 5.76 -11.74 -5.13
CA SER A 74 6.20 -11.57 -6.52
C SER A 74 5.20 -10.77 -7.34
N TYR A 75 3.90 -10.98 -7.13
CA TYR A 75 2.84 -10.22 -7.80
C TYR A 75 2.87 -8.73 -7.41
N LEU A 76 2.97 -8.42 -6.12
CA LEU A 76 3.08 -7.04 -5.63
C LEU A 76 4.31 -6.32 -6.21
N LYS A 77 5.46 -7.01 -6.27
CA LYS A 77 6.69 -6.49 -6.88
C LYS A 77 6.54 -6.24 -8.38
N GLN A 78 5.88 -7.13 -9.12
CA GLN A 78 5.60 -6.94 -10.55
C GLN A 78 4.74 -5.70 -10.81
N LEU A 79 3.81 -5.40 -9.90
CA LEU A 79 2.96 -4.21 -9.95
C LEU A 79 3.62 -2.94 -9.39
N LYS A 80 4.88 -3.01 -8.93
CA LYS A 80 5.63 -1.88 -8.31
C LYS A 80 4.90 -1.29 -7.10
N LEU A 81 4.27 -2.15 -6.29
CA LEU A 81 3.60 -1.75 -5.05
C LEU A 81 4.60 -1.75 -3.88
N ASP A 82 5.65 -0.93 -4.00
CA ASP A 82 6.82 -0.98 -3.13
C ASP A 82 6.48 -0.71 -1.66
N TYR A 83 5.60 0.25 -1.38
CA TYR A 83 5.16 0.57 -0.01
C TYR A 83 4.42 -0.59 0.66
N THR A 84 3.62 -1.35 -0.09
CA THR A 84 2.91 -2.53 0.44
C THR A 84 3.91 -3.63 0.79
N VAL A 85 4.92 -3.84 -0.07
CA VAL A 85 5.99 -4.82 0.18
C VAL A 85 6.81 -4.42 1.41
N GLU A 86 7.14 -3.14 1.55
CA GLU A 86 7.84 -2.60 2.72
C GLU A 86 7.04 -2.84 4.01
N CYS A 87 5.74 -2.49 4.01
CA CYS A 87 4.85 -2.67 5.16
C CYS A 87 4.76 -4.15 5.58
N LEU A 88 4.52 -5.05 4.62
CA LEU A 88 4.46 -6.50 4.87
C LEU A 88 5.75 -7.04 5.49
N ASN A 89 6.91 -6.66 4.94
CA ASN A 89 8.19 -7.14 5.49
C ASN A 89 8.38 -6.63 6.93
N ARG A 90 8.04 -5.38 7.21
CA ARG A 90 8.15 -4.80 8.55
C ARG A 90 7.24 -5.50 9.56
N GLU A 91 5.99 -5.79 9.18
CA GLU A 91 5.05 -6.53 10.02
C GLU A 91 5.59 -7.94 10.34
N MET A 92 6.04 -8.66 9.31
CA MET A 92 6.61 -10.02 9.46
C MET A 92 7.84 -10.03 10.36
N GLU A 93 8.76 -9.08 10.18
CA GLU A 93 9.94 -8.92 11.03
C GLU A 93 9.57 -8.62 12.48
N SER A 94 8.54 -7.80 12.71
CA SER A 94 8.07 -7.46 14.06
C SER A 94 7.48 -8.66 14.80
N CYS A 95 6.77 -9.52 14.09
CA CYS A 95 6.20 -10.75 14.63
C CYS A 95 7.20 -11.93 14.64
N LYS A 96 8.47 -11.70 14.28
CA LYS A 96 9.53 -12.73 14.17
C LYS A 96 9.16 -13.89 13.23
N VAL A 97 8.35 -13.60 12.23
CA VAL A 97 7.96 -14.58 11.22
C VAL A 97 9.02 -14.57 10.11
N PRO A 98 9.69 -15.71 9.82
CA PRO A 98 10.68 -15.74 8.76
C PRO A 98 10.01 -15.52 7.40
N VAL A 99 10.52 -14.54 6.65
CA VAL A 99 10.11 -14.34 5.27
C VAL A 99 10.71 -15.47 4.42
N PRO A 100 9.90 -16.26 3.69
CA PRO A 100 10.43 -17.32 2.84
C PRO A 100 11.36 -16.72 1.78
N ALA A 101 12.56 -17.30 1.65
CA ALA A 101 13.54 -16.89 0.65
C ALA A 101 13.34 -17.65 -0.65
N GLY A 102 13.57 -16.98 -1.78
CA GLY A 102 13.59 -17.59 -3.10
C GLY A 102 12.61 -16.96 -4.09
N LYS A 103 12.41 -17.65 -5.21
CA LYS A 103 11.39 -17.32 -6.22
C LYS A 103 10.24 -18.32 -6.08
N PRO A 104 8.98 -17.90 -6.29
CA PRO A 104 7.88 -18.85 -6.34
C PRO A 104 8.15 -19.88 -7.44
N LYS A 105 7.95 -21.16 -7.14
CA LYS A 105 8.02 -22.27 -8.10
C LYS A 105 6.86 -22.19 -9.09
N LEU A 106 5.70 -21.75 -8.62
CA LEU A 106 4.54 -21.50 -9.45
C LEU A 106 4.73 -20.23 -10.29
N ASN A 107 4.81 -20.42 -11.60
CA ASN A 107 4.82 -19.30 -12.53
C ASN A 107 3.43 -18.64 -12.57
N ILE A 108 3.34 -17.40 -12.09
CA ILE A 108 2.10 -16.59 -12.04
C ILE A 108 1.41 -16.52 -13.42
N SER A 109 2.18 -16.52 -14.51
CA SER A 109 1.62 -16.50 -15.87
C SER A 109 0.71 -17.72 -16.16
N ASN A 110 1.01 -18.87 -15.55
CA ASN A 110 0.23 -20.10 -15.72
C ASN A 110 -0.99 -20.16 -14.81
N PHE A 111 -1.02 -19.38 -13.73
CA PHE A 111 -2.18 -19.27 -12.86
C PHE A 111 -3.27 -18.44 -13.53
N ASN A 112 -2.88 -17.28 -14.09
CA ASN A 112 -3.80 -16.39 -14.79
C ASN A 112 -4.46 -17.06 -16.00
N SER A 113 -3.77 -17.92 -16.75
CA SER A 113 -4.37 -18.58 -17.92
C SER A 113 -5.44 -19.62 -17.57
N LYS A 114 -5.38 -20.21 -16.37
CA LYS A 114 -6.36 -21.22 -15.92
C LYS A 114 -7.56 -20.59 -15.20
N THR A 115 -7.37 -19.45 -14.52
CA THR A 115 -8.45 -18.66 -13.90
C THR A 115 -9.09 -17.66 -14.87
N ALA A 116 -8.43 -17.31 -15.98
CA ALA A 116 -8.95 -16.47 -17.05
C ALA A 116 -10.11 -17.09 -17.86
N LYS A 117 -10.77 -18.15 -17.35
CA LYS A 117 -12.01 -18.59 -17.96
C LYS A 117 -13.15 -17.59 -17.76
N GLN A 118 -13.18 -16.75 -16.73
CA GLN A 118 -14.16 -15.67 -16.63
C GLN A 118 -13.70 -14.58 -15.66
N THR A 119 -13.30 -13.40 -16.16
CA THR A 119 -13.60 -12.13 -15.48
C THR A 119 -13.41 -11.02 -16.50
N LYS A 120 -14.44 -10.20 -16.67
CA LYS A 120 -14.41 -8.98 -17.48
C LYS A 120 -13.16 -8.15 -17.12
N ASN A 121 -12.61 -7.43 -18.10
CA ASN A 121 -11.48 -6.51 -17.88
C ASN A 121 -11.75 -5.63 -16.63
N PHE A 122 -10.71 -5.35 -15.84
CA PHE A 122 -10.81 -4.45 -14.69
C PHE A 122 -11.59 -3.16 -15.01
N GLN A 123 -11.37 -2.55 -16.18
CA GLN A 123 -12.14 -1.37 -16.62
C GLN A 123 -13.64 -1.64 -16.71
N THR A 124 -14.04 -2.78 -17.24
CA THR A 124 -15.45 -3.19 -17.32
C THR A 124 -16.03 -3.42 -15.93
N ARG A 125 -15.28 -4.02 -15.01
CA ARG A 125 -15.71 -4.21 -13.61
C ARG A 125 -15.87 -2.87 -12.87
N VAL A 126 -14.97 -1.91 -13.12
CA VAL A 126 -15.08 -0.56 -12.55
C VAL A 126 -16.30 0.17 -13.09
N GLN A 127 -16.57 0.07 -14.40
CA GLN A 127 -17.78 0.65 -14.99
C GLN A 127 -19.05 0.02 -14.44
N GLU A 128 -19.08 -1.30 -14.27
CA GLU A 128 -20.22 -2.00 -13.69
C GLU A 128 -20.44 -1.59 -12.23
N PHE A 129 -19.38 -1.49 -11.43
CA PHE A 129 -19.48 -1.03 -10.05
C PHE A 129 -19.96 0.43 -9.94
N MET A 130 -19.46 1.34 -10.78
CA MET A 130 -19.93 2.72 -10.80
C MET A 130 -21.40 2.80 -11.22
N ALA A 131 -21.82 2.00 -12.20
CA ALA A 131 -23.22 1.92 -12.60
C ALA A 131 -24.12 1.30 -11.51
N GLU A 132 -23.63 0.36 -10.72
CA GLU A 132 -24.35 -0.23 -9.58
C GLU A 132 -24.56 0.80 -8.46
N MET A 133 -23.54 1.61 -8.17
CA MET A 133 -23.62 2.72 -7.21
C MET A 133 -24.62 3.80 -7.64
N ASP A 134 -24.71 4.11 -8.94
CA ASP A 134 -25.67 5.09 -9.46
C ASP A 134 -27.11 4.56 -9.50
N ASN A 135 -27.31 3.25 -9.61
CA ASN A 135 -28.64 2.62 -9.68
C ASN A 135 -29.19 2.17 -8.33
N ASN A 136 -28.40 2.26 -7.26
CA ASN A 136 -28.87 2.00 -5.89
C ASN A 136 -28.77 3.28 -5.05
N PRO A 137 -29.56 4.34 -5.39
CA PRO A 137 -29.70 5.48 -4.49
C PRO A 137 -30.18 4.92 -3.17
N GLN A 138 -29.47 5.28 -2.10
CA GLN A 138 -29.69 4.83 -0.73
C GLN A 138 -31.16 4.51 -0.50
N GLN A 139 -31.44 3.25 -0.19
CA GLN A 139 -32.73 2.83 0.32
C GLN A 139 -32.92 3.57 1.64
N GLU A 140 -33.55 4.75 1.55
CA GLU A 140 -33.90 5.59 2.67
C GLU A 140 -34.75 4.77 3.64
N ASP A 141 -34.35 4.84 4.91
CA ASP A 141 -35.21 4.66 6.07
C ASP A 141 -35.94 3.31 6.16
N GLY A 142 -35.16 2.23 6.25
CA GLY A 142 -35.63 1.04 6.93
C GLY A 142 -35.62 1.30 8.43
N ASP A 143 -36.81 1.48 9.01
CA ASP A 143 -37.09 1.60 10.45
C ASP A 143 -36.05 0.84 11.28
N PHE A 144 -35.17 1.61 11.94
CA PHE A 144 -34.27 1.11 12.97
C PHE A 144 -35.18 0.68 14.12
N GLU A 145 -35.56 -0.60 14.15
CA GLU A 145 -36.20 -1.17 15.33
C GLU A 145 -35.27 -0.94 16.51
N GLU A 146 -35.75 -0.09 17.42
CA GLU A 146 -35.18 0.19 18.71
C GLU A 146 -34.98 -1.14 19.44
N ILE A 147 -33.74 -1.65 19.38
CA ILE A 147 -33.33 -2.80 20.17
C ILE A 147 -33.51 -2.38 21.62
N GLN A 148 -34.59 -2.85 22.24
CA GLN A 148 -34.80 -2.75 23.68
C GLN A 148 -33.63 -3.45 24.36
N GLU A 149 -32.69 -2.64 24.82
CA GLU A 149 -31.59 -3.02 25.69
C GLU A 149 -32.20 -3.68 26.94
N SER A 150 -32.14 -5.01 26.98
CA SER A 150 -32.47 -5.77 28.18
C SER A 150 -31.35 -5.55 29.17
N SER A 151 -31.53 -4.51 29.98
CA SER A 151 -30.80 -4.27 31.23
C SER A 151 -31.11 -5.41 32.20
N ASP A 152 -30.38 -6.51 32.12
CA ASP A 152 -30.20 -7.40 33.26
C ASP A 152 -28.80 -8.00 33.25
N VAL A 153 -28.14 -7.86 34.40
CA VAL A 153 -26.84 -8.42 34.79
C VAL A 153 -25.60 -7.64 34.34
N VAL A 154 -25.31 -6.55 35.05
CA VAL A 154 -23.92 -6.15 35.32
C VAL A 154 -23.70 -6.30 36.82
N GLU A 155 -23.06 -7.41 37.20
CA GLU A 155 -22.48 -7.56 38.53
C GLU A 155 -21.36 -6.53 38.73
N GLU A 156 -21.41 -5.95 39.91
CA GLU A 156 -20.58 -4.91 40.47
C GLU A 156 -19.09 -5.29 40.50
N ILE A 157 -18.30 -4.75 39.57
CA ILE A 157 -16.84 -4.67 39.72
C ILE A 157 -16.51 -3.22 40.06
N HIS A 158 -16.45 -2.96 41.36
CA HIS A 158 -15.99 -1.72 41.97
C HIS A 158 -14.47 -1.63 41.81
N GLU A 159 -13.98 -1.05 40.71
CA GLU A 159 -12.57 -0.68 40.58
C GLU A 159 -12.44 0.82 40.27
N GLN A 160 -11.75 1.51 41.17
CA GLN A 160 -11.56 2.96 41.20
C GLN A 160 -10.82 3.44 39.95
N VAL A 161 -11.57 3.95 38.98
CA VAL A 161 -11.00 4.73 37.88
C VAL A 161 -10.86 6.18 38.36
N PRO A 162 -9.65 6.77 38.34
CA PRO A 162 -9.46 8.17 38.68
C PRO A 162 -10.19 9.07 37.66
N ASP A 163 -10.91 10.06 38.19
CA ASP A 163 -11.66 11.06 37.46
C ASP A 163 -10.72 11.94 36.61
N ILE A 164 -10.62 11.65 35.31
CA ILE A 164 -9.95 12.50 34.32
C ILE A 164 -11.00 13.37 33.62
N ARG A 165 -11.79 14.13 34.38
CA ARG A 165 -12.49 15.31 33.87
C ARG A 165 -11.54 16.50 33.87
N GLY A 166 -10.55 16.45 32.99
CA GLY A 166 -9.74 17.59 32.61
C GLY A 166 -10.48 18.45 31.59
N HIS A 167 -10.70 19.70 31.95
CA HIS A 167 -11.26 20.81 31.17
C HIS A 167 -11.16 20.67 29.64
N SER A 168 -12.32 20.49 29.00
CA SER A 168 -12.54 20.86 27.60
C SER A 168 -12.69 22.38 27.55
N ASP A 169 -11.57 23.11 27.61
CA ASP A 169 -11.52 24.47 27.11
C ASP A 169 -11.71 24.39 25.59
N SER A 170 -12.94 24.62 25.17
CA SER A 170 -13.31 24.88 23.79
C SER A 170 -12.77 26.25 23.40
N ASP A 171 -11.46 26.32 23.23
CA ASP A 171 -10.81 27.43 22.54
C ASP A 171 -11.30 27.44 21.09
N LYS A 172 -12.25 28.35 20.89
CA LYS A 172 -12.85 28.74 19.64
C LYS A 172 -11.73 29.25 18.73
N PHE A 173 -11.14 28.35 17.95
CA PHE A 173 -10.11 28.69 16.99
C PHE A 173 -10.77 29.43 15.82
N GLU A 174 -10.93 30.75 15.96
CA GLU A 174 -11.32 31.64 14.87
C GLU A 174 -10.16 31.71 13.88
N PHE A 175 -10.25 30.88 12.83
CA PHE A 175 -9.38 30.98 11.66
C PHE A 175 -9.75 32.26 10.91
N SER A 176 -9.12 33.36 11.29
CA SER A 176 -9.11 34.58 10.48
C SER A 176 -8.27 34.32 9.24
N ALA A 177 -8.93 33.83 8.19
CA ALA A 177 -8.37 33.86 6.85
C ALA A 177 -8.22 35.33 6.44
N SER A 178 -7.06 35.93 6.75
CA SER A 178 -6.63 37.18 6.13
C SER A 178 -6.47 36.90 4.64
N SER A 179 -7.49 37.29 3.86
CA SER A 179 -7.37 37.47 2.41
C SER A 179 -6.49 38.70 2.16
N ASP A 180 -5.22 38.61 2.52
CA ASP A 180 -4.22 39.51 1.97
C ASP A 180 -3.96 39.03 0.54
N ASP A 181 -4.33 39.89 -0.40
CA ASP A 181 -4.08 39.77 -1.83
C ASP A 181 -2.58 39.53 -2.09
N MET A 182 -2.16 38.26 -2.06
CA MET A 182 -0.90 37.85 -2.65
C MET A 182 -1.04 37.92 -4.17
N GLU A 183 -0.72 39.08 -4.73
CA GLU A 183 -0.35 39.20 -6.14
C GLU A 183 0.89 38.35 -6.38
N ILE A 184 0.66 37.11 -6.83
CA ILE A 184 1.73 36.25 -7.32
C ILE A 184 2.16 36.82 -8.67
N GLU A 185 3.20 37.66 -8.68
CA GLU A 185 3.94 37.98 -9.90
C GLU A 185 4.55 36.68 -10.44
N ILE A 186 3.84 36.03 -11.36
CA ILE A 186 4.38 34.92 -12.14
C ILE A 186 5.37 35.53 -13.12
N GLU A 187 6.61 35.71 -12.67
CA GLU A 187 7.74 36.03 -13.54
C GLU A 187 7.87 34.89 -14.55
N ASN A 188 7.43 35.13 -15.78
CA ASN A 188 7.52 34.20 -16.91
C ASN A 188 8.99 34.02 -17.32
N LYS A 189 9.79 33.36 -16.48
CA LYS A 189 11.12 32.91 -16.87
C LYS A 189 10.94 31.80 -17.91
N PRO A 190 11.56 31.94 -19.10
CA PRO A 190 11.48 30.92 -20.13
C PRO A 190 12.01 29.60 -19.56
N MET A 191 11.16 28.57 -19.65
CA MET A 191 11.48 27.23 -19.19
C MET A 191 12.79 26.78 -19.84
N PRO A 192 13.79 26.32 -19.07
CA PRO A 192 15.05 25.87 -19.64
C PRO A 192 14.76 24.73 -20.63
N PRO A 193 15.44 24.72 -21.79
CA PRO A 193 15.23 23.69 -22.79
C PRO A 193 15.48 22.31 -22.17
N PRO A 194 14.66 21.30 -22.52
CA PRO A 194 14.83 19.96 -21.99
C PRO A 194 16.26 19.50 -22.26
N GLN A 195 17.02 19.28 -21.18
CA GLN A 195 18.36 18.74 -21.27
C GLN A 195 18.25 17.37 -21.95
N GLN A 196 18.75 17.27 -23.18
CA GLN A 196 18.91 16.01 -23.88
C GLN A 196 19.82 15.14 -23.02
N LYS A 197 19.23 14.20 -22.27
CA LYS A 197 19.97 13.14 -21.61
C LYS A 197 20.63 12.33 -22.71
N ASN A 198 21.93 12.50 -22.87
CA ASN A 198 22.74 11.65 -23.74
C ASN A 198 22.48 10.19 -23.36
N PRO A 199 22.22 9.31 -24.34
CA PRO A 199 21.99 7.90 -24.07
C PRO A 199 23.22 7.32 -23.34
N PRO A 200 23.02 6.43 -22.36
CA PRO A 200 24.12 5.82 -21.63
C PRO A 200 25.02 5.05 -22.60
N SER A 201 26.31 5.39 -22.62
CA SER A 201 27.31 4.71 -23.42
C SER A 201 27.28 3.19 -23.14
N PRO A 202 27.40 2.34 -24.16
CA PRO A 202 27.37 0.89 -24.00
C PRO A 202 28.52 0.46 -23.08
N ARG A 203 28.16 -0.12 -21.94
CA ARG A 203 29.08 -0.67 -20.96
C ARG A 203 29.74 -1.90 -21.58
N LYS A 204 31.03 -1.80 -21.93
CA LYS A 204 31.84 -2.94 -22.35
C LYS A 204 31.90 -3.93 -21.18
N SER A 205 31.16 -5.03 -21.28
CA SER A 205 31.26 -6.14 -20.35
C SER A 205 32.50 -6.96 -20.71
N ASN A 206 33.60 -6.75 -19.99
CA ASN A 206 34.69 -7.71 -19.95
C ASN A 206 34.20 -8.88 -19.10
N PHE A 207 33.68 -9.91 -19.75
CA PHE A 207 33.35 -11.18 -19.13
C PHE A 207 34.55 -12.11 -19.33
N ASP A 208 35.55 -11.98 -18.46
CA ASP A 208 36.64 -12.94 -18.37
C ASP A 208 36.09 -14.21 -17.71
N VAL A 209 35.81 -15.21 -18.55
CA VAL A 209 35.48 -16.57 -18.11
C VAL A 209 36.77 -17.20 -17.59
N ASN A 210 37.03 -17.06 -16.29
CA ASN A 210 38.06 -17.85 -15.62
C ASN A 210 37.46 -19.22 -15.32
N SER A 211 37.63 -20.14 -16.26
CA SER A 211 37.37 -21.57 -16.08
C SER A 211 38.60 -22.19 -15.42
N SER A 212 38.54 -22.36 -14.11
CA SER A 212 39.52 -23.14 -13.37
C SER A 212 38.79 -24.24 -12.60
N ASP A 213 38.91 -25.45 -13.14
CA ASP A 213 39.04 -26.74 -12.46
C ASP A 213 38.50 -26.81 -11.03
N PHE A 214 37.32 -27.42 -10.89
CA PHE A 214 36.89 -28.02 -9.64
C PHE A 214 37.01 -29.54 -9.79
N SER A 215 38.19 -30.07 -9.44
CA SER A 215 38.45 -31.50 -9.38
C SER A 215 37.64 -32.12 -8.24
N LEU A 216 36.69 -32.98 -8.61
CA LEU A 216 35.91 -33.82 -7.72
C LEU A 216 36.77 -35.01 -7.28
N THR A 217 37.25 -35.00 -6.03
CA THR A 217 37.78 -36.20 -5.39
C THR A 217 36.96 -36.49 -4.14
N ASP A 218 36.08 -37.49 -4.26
CA ASP A 218 35.48 -38.20 -3.14
C ASP A 218 36.56 -38.91 -2.31
N PRO A 219 36.40 -38.92 -0.97
CA PRO A 219 36.87 -40.06 -0.21
C PRO A 219 35.78 -40.61 0.71
N PHE A 220 35.49 -41.87 0.43
CA PHE A 220 35.63 -42.98 1.37
C PHE A 220 34.48 -43.28 2.33
N ALA A 221 33.90 -44.45 2.08
CA ALA A 221 33.01 -45.20 2.95
C ALA A 221 33.66 -45.51 4.30
N GLY A 222 32.97 -45.11 5.38
CA GLY A 222 33.23 -45.58 6.73
C GLY A 222 32.11 -46.50 7.18
N SER A 223 32.25 -47.80 6.91
CA SER A 223 31.47 -48.87 7.55
C SER A 223 31.94 -49.02 9.01
N GLY A 224 31.14 -48.53 9.95
CA GLY A 224 31.30 -48.82 11.38
C GLY A 224 30.34 -49.92 11.82
N SER A 225 30.85 -51.14 11.92
CA SER A 225 30.28 -52.25 12.71
C SER A 225 31.00 -52.30 14.07
N PHE A 226 30.50 -53.15 14.98
CA PHE A 226 30.88 -53.35 16.40
C PHE A 226 30.22 -52.36 17.37
N GLY A 227 29.51 -52.77 18.42
CA GLY A 227 29.16 -54.10 18.94
C GLY A 227 28.20 -53.93 20.12
#